data_AF-A0A2P9GYI8-F1
#
_entry.id   AF-A0A2P9GYI8-F1
#
_cell.length_a   1.000
_cell.length_b   1.000
_cell.length_c   1.000
_cell.angle_alpha   90.00
_cell.angle_beta   90.00
_cell.angle_gamma   90.00
#
_symmetry.space_group_name_H-M   'P 1'
#
loop_
_entity.id
_entity.type
_entity.pdbx_description
1 polymer ?
#
loop_
_entity_poly.entity_id
_entity_poly.type
_entity_poly.pdbx_seq_one_letter_code
_entity_poly.pdbx_strand_id
1 'polypeptide(L)'
;MIHRAWPPERFADLANRLLRHREIEIVLLGVEGEQELAREMQSHLEFPLIDLVGKTGISELLGVLKQCSLLVSNDTGTIHMAAAAGVGTVGLFFSTAYFAETAPY
;
A
#
# COMPACT_ATOMS: atom_id res chain seq x y z
N MET A 1 12.78 18.57 -6.02
CA MET A 1 12.62 17.20 -6.54
C MET A 1 11.13 16.90 -6.54
N ILE A 2 10.54 16.51 -7.67
CA ILE A 2 9.11 16.20 -7.75
C ILE A 2 8.89 14.85 -7.06
N HIS A 3 8.24 14.84 -5.91
CA HIS A 3 7.97 13.61 -5.16
C HIS A 3 6.65 12.99 -5.66
N ARG A 4 6.72 11.77 -6.21
CA ARG A 4 5.55 11.05 -6.77
C ARG A 4 4.86 10.14 -5.76
N ALA A 5 5.41 10.01 -4.55
CA ALA A 5 4.91 9.12 -3.52
C ALA A 5 4.49 9.91 -2.27
N TRP A 6 3.60 9.35 -1.49
CA TRP A 6 3.34 9.84 -0.14
C TRP A 6 4.50 9.41 0.79
N PRO A 7 4.96 10.27 1.71
CA PRO A 7 6.09 9.93 2.58
C PRO A 7 5.82 8.71 3.48
N PRO A 8 6.83 7.86 3.76
CA PRO A 8 6.68 6.67 4.60
C PRO A 8 6.06 6.92 5.98
N GLU A 9 6.46 8.02 6.63
CA GLU A 9 5.95 8.42 7.95
C GLU A 9 4.45 8.73 7.93
N ARG A 10 3.90 9.11 6.76
CA ARG A 10 2.47 9.36 6.60
C ARG A 10 1.68 8.07 6.44
N PHE A 11 2.23 7.07 5.74
CA PHE A 11 1.67 5.72 5.74
C PHE A 11 1.69 5.11 7.15
N ALA A 12 2.75 5.35 7.92
CA ALA A 12 2.83 4.90 9.31
C ALA A 12 1.78 5.57 10.21
N ASP A 13 1.57 6.89 10.12
CA ASP A 13 0.50 7.60 10.85
C ASP A 13 -0.89 7.03 10.51
N LEU A 14 -1.16 6.76 9.23
CA LEU A 14 -2.39 6.11 8.81
C LEU A 14 -2.53 4.70 9.42
N ALA A 15 -1.50 3.88 9.32
CA ALA A 15 -1.49 2.53 9.90
C ALA A 15 -1.72 2.56 11.41
N ASN A 16 -1.05 3.45 12.15
CA ASN A 16 -1.22 3.62 13.60
C ASN A 16 -2.65 4.01 13.98
N ARG A 17 -3.32 4.84 13.19
CA ARG A 17 -4.72 5.21 13.43
C ARG A 17 -5.67 4.03 13.18
N LEU A 18 -5.42 3.26 12.13
CA LEU A 18 -6.24 2.11 11.77
C LEU A 18 -6.05 0.93 12.73
N LEU A 19 -4.81 0.60 13.09
CA LEU A 19 -4.47 -0.53 13.98
C LEU A 19 -4.91 -0.33 15.45
N ARG A 20 -5.39 0.86 15.82
CA ARG A 20 -6.09 1.08 17.11
C ARG A 20 -7.41 0.32 17.20
N HIS A 21 -7.99 -0.04 16.06
CA HIS A 21 -9.20 -0.83 15.94
C HIS A 21 -8.82 -2.32 15.89
N ARG A 22 -9.28 -3.11 16.87
CA ARG A 22 -8.86 -4.52 17.03
C ARG A 22 -9.29 -5.43 15.88
N GLU A 23 -10.27 -5.01 15.08
CA GLU A 23 -10.75 -5.74 13.91
C GLU A 23 -9.94 -5.46 12.63
N ILE A 24 -8.95 -4.56 12.67
CA ILE A 24 -8.14 -4.20 11.51
C ILE A 24 -6.81 -4.94 11.53
N GLU A 25 -6.51 -5.61 10.42
CA GLU A 25 -5.19 -6.16 10.10
C GLU A 25 -4.63 -5.43 8.87
N ILE A 26 -3.34 -5.12 8.89
CA ILE A 26 -2.65 -4.45 7.80
C ILE A 26 -1.58 -5.38 7.25
N VAL A 27 -1.54 -5.49 5.93
CA VAL A 27 -0.48 -6.17 5.18
C VAL A 27 0.30 -5.12 4.39
N LEU A 28 1.59 -5.02 4.64
CA LEU A 28 2.50 -4.16 3.88
C LEU A 28 3.03 -4.94 2.66
N LEU A 29 2.82 -4.37 1.48
CA LEU A 29 3.19 -4.94 0.19
C LEU A 29 4.22 -4.04 -0.49
N GLY A 30 5.12 -4.65 -1.25
CA GLY A 30 6.17 -3.96 -1.98
C GLY A 30 7.10 -4.96 -2.67
N VAL A 31 8.00 -4.45 -3.52
CA VAL A 31 9.01 -5.26 -4.20
C VAL A 31 10.27 -5.40 -3.34
N GLU A 32 11.15 -6.35 -3.68
CA GLU A 32 12.38 -6.61 -2.92
C GLU A 32 13.29 -5.36 -2.80
N GLY A 33 13.31 -4.50 -3.80
CA GLY A 33 14.06 -3.23 -3.78
C GLY A 33 13.54 -2.18 -2.79
N GLU A 34 12.37 -2.38 -2.17
CA GLU A 34 11.72 -1.41 -1.27
C GLU A 34 11.90 -1.76 0.21
N GLN A 35 12.73 -2.75 0.56
CA GLN A 35 12.93 -3.16 1.95
C GLN A 35 13.39 -2.01 2.87
N GLU A 36 14.25 -1.11 2.39
CA GLU A 36 14.71 0.01 3.21
C GLU A 36 13.60 1.04 3.45
N LEU A 37 12.78 1.31 2.44
CA LEU A 37 11.59 2.16 2.56
C LEU A 37 10.57 1.56 3.54
N ALA A 38 10.39 0.24 3.47
CA ALA A 38 9.53 -0.50 4.39
C ALA A 38 10.04 -0.44 5.84
N ARG A 39 11.37 -0.52 6.05
CA ARG A 39 11.98 -0.36 7.38
C ARG A 39 11.82 1.06 7.91
N GLU A 40 12.00 2.07 7.05
CA GLU A 40 11.77 3.48 7.41
C GLU A 40 10.33 3.68 7.87
N MET A 41 9.33 3.24 7.10
CA MET A 41 7.92 3.27 7.51
C MET A 41 7.69 2.55 8.84
N GLN A 42 8.21 1.33 8.97
CA GLN A 42 8.04 0.50 10.18
C GLN A 42 8.67 1.13 11.42
N SER A 43 9.72 1.94 11.27
CA SER A 43 10.35 2.65 12.40
C SER A 43 9.43 3.69 13.06
N HIS A 44 8.35 4.08 12.38
CA HIS A 44 7.33 5.01 12.87
C HIS A 44 6.05 4.31 13.36
N LEU A 45 5.99 2.97 13.36
CA LEU A 45 4.80 2.23 13.79
C LEU A 45 4.75 2.07 15.31
N GLU A 46 3.54 2.23 15.85
CA GLU A 46 3.17 1.95 17.24
C GLU A 46 2.68 0.49 17.42
N PHE A 47 2.24 -0.14 16.33
CA PHE A 47 1.63 -1.47 16.30
C PHE A 47 2.25 -2.33 15.18
N PRO A 48 2.37 -3.65 15.38
CA PRO A 48 2.87 -4.53 14.33
C PRO A 48 1.89 -4.65 13.17
N LEU A 49 2.42 -4.94 11.98
CA LEU A 49 1.66 -5.30 10.78
C LEU A 49 2.31 -6.53 10.12
N ILE A 50 1.64 -7.11 9.12
CA ILE A 50 2.18 -8.22 8.35
C ILE A 50 3.04 -7.65 7.22
N ASP A 51 4.36 -7.80 7.31
CA ASP A 51 5.29 -7.35 6.27
C ASP A 51 5.52 -8.46 5.22
N LEU A 52 5.03 -8.22 3.99
CA LEU A 52 5.24 -9.07 2.81
C LEU A 52 6.09 -8.39 1.72
N VAL A 53 6.83 -7.34 2.05
CA VAL A 53 7.69 -6.62 1.08
C VAL A 53 8.77 -7.56 0.54
N GLY A 54 8.80 -7.72 -0.79
CA GLY A 54 9.71 -8.66 -1.47
C GLY A 54 9.40 -10.14 -1.23
N LYS A 55 8.25 -10.47 -0.62
CA LYS A 55 7.87 -11.86 -0.27
C LYS A 55 6.74 -12.41 -1.14
N THR A 56 6.34 -11.68 -2.19
CA THR A 56 5.27 -12.08 -3.09
C THR A 56 5.68 -11.91 -4.55
N GLY A 57 5.47 -12.94 -5.37
CA GLY A 57 5.34 -12.81 -6.82
C GLY A 57 3.96 -12.28 -7.23
N ILE A 58 3.74 -12.09 -8.54
CA ILE A 58 2.48 -11.53 -9.07
C ILE A 58 1.24 -12.35 -8.65
N SER A 59 1.32 -13.69 -8.74
CA SER A 59 0.20 -14.57 -8.38
C SER A 59 -0.10 -14.55 -6.88
N GLU A 60 0.94 -14.49 -6.05
CA GLU A 60 0.81 -14.43 -4.58
C GLU A 60 0.25 -13.07 -4.15
N LEU A 61 0.73 -11.98 -4.77
CA LEU A 61 0.20 -10.63 -4.58
C LEU A 61 -1.30 -10.58 -4.86
N LEU A 62 -1.77 -11.16 -5.97
CA LEU A 62 -3.20 -11.22 -6.27
C LEU A 62 -3.98 -12.04 -5.22
N GLY A 63 -3.40 -13.13 -4.72
CA GLY A 63 -3.98 -13.94 -3.64
C GLY A 63 -4.10 -13.19 -2.32
N VAL A 64 -3.11 -12.36 -1.98
CA VAL A 64 -3.15 -11.47 -0.81
C VAL A 64 -4.21 -10.39 -1.02
N LEU A 65 -4.20 -9.69 -2.16
CA LEU A 65 -5.16 -8.63 -2.45
C LEU A 65 -6.61 -9.11 -2.35
N LYS A 66 -6.93 -10.33 -2.83
CA LYS A 66 -8.28 -10.91 -2.72
C LYS A 66 -8.77 -11.12 -1.27
N GLN A 67 -7.87 -11.11 -0.29
CA GLN A 67 -8.22 -11.19 1.13
C GLN A 67 -8.34 -9.81 1.79
N CYS A 68 -7.88 -8.75 1.11
CA CYS A 68 -7.99 -7.39 1.59
C CYS A 68 -9.36 -6.79 1.26
N SER A 69 -9.91 -6.00 2.20
CA SER A 69 -11.11 -5.19 1.94
C SER A 69 -10.79 -3.85 1.28
N LEU A 70 -9.57 -3.35 1.50
CA LEU A 70 -9.11 -2.04 1.04
C LEU A 70 -7.61 -2.07 0.74
N LEU A 71 -7.21 -1.48 -0.39
CA LEU A 71 -5.82 -1.11 -0.68
C LEU A 71 -5.66 0.41 -0.57
N VAL A 72 -4.62 0.86 0.11
CA VAL A 72 -4.17 2.26 0.08
C VAL A 72 -2.76 2.28 -0.51
N SER A 73 -2.55 2.97 -1.63
CA SER A 73 -1.26 2.96 -2.32
C SER A 73 -1.03 4.23 -3.12
N ASN A 74 0.23 4.53 -3.43
CA ASN A 74 0.57 5.52 -4.46
C ASN A 74 0.11 5.03 -5.84
N ASP A 75 0.18 5.89 -6.86
CA ASP A 75 -0.05 5.50 -8.26
C ASP A 75 0.98 4.44 -8.72
N THR A 76 0.61 3.17 -8.57
CA THR A 76 1.43 1.99 -8.85
C THR A 76 0.60 0.92 -9.57
N GLY A 77 1.23 0.01 -10.30
CA GLY A 77 0.52 -1.10 -10.97
C GLY A 77 -0.37 -1.93 -10.02
N THR A 78 -0.05 -1.98 -8.74
CA THR A 78 -0.82 -2.71 -7.71
C THR A 78 -2.24 -2.16 -7.56
N ILE A 79 -2.49 -0.87 -7.80
CA ILE A 79 -3.84 -0.28 -7.71
C ILE A 79 -4.78 -0.88 -8.76
N HIS A 80 -4.28 -1.17 -9.97
CA HIS A 80 -5.06 -1.80 -11.02
C HIS A 80 -5.33 -3.28 -10.72
N MET A 81 -4.36 -3.98 -10.13
CA MET A 81 -4.56 -5.37 -9.70
C MET A 81 -5.62 -5.48 -8.61
N ALA A 82 -5.61 -4.55 -7.65
CA ALA A 82 -6.60 -4.51 -6.57
C ALA A 82 -8.01 -4.26 -7.11
N ALA A 83 -8.19 -3.29 -8.01
CA ALA A 83 -9.49 -3.04 -8.63
C ALA A 83 -9.98 -4.22 -9.48
N ALA A 84 -9.11 -4.85 -10.27
CA ALA A 84 -9.45 -6.06 -11.03
C ALA A 84 -9.84 -7.24 -10.11
N ALA A 85 -9.33 -7.27 -8.87
CA ALA A 85 -9.70 -8.24 -7.86
C ALA A 85 -10.97 -7.88 -7.07
N GLY A 86 -11.60 -6.74 -7.35
CA GLY A 86 -12.79 -6.24 -6.64
C GLY A 86 -12.49 -5.64 -5.27
N VAL A 87 -11.23 -5.27 -5.00
CA VAL A 87 -10.79 -4.70 -3.73
C VAL A 87 -11.00 -3.18 -3.76
N GLY A 88 -11.63 -2.63 -2.72
CA GLY A 88 -11.76 -1.18 -2.57
C GLY A 88 -10.38 -0.53 -2.63
N THR A 89 -10.20 0.56 -3.37
CA THR A 89 -8.86 1.12 -3.61
C THR A 89 -8.85 2.63 -3.39
N VAL A 90 -7.90 3.09 -2.57
CA VAL A 90 -7.55 4.51 -2.40
C VAL A 90 -6.18 4.73 -3.04
N GLY A 91 -6.18 5.27 -4.25
CA GLY A 91 -4.98 5.66 -4.97
C GLY A 91 -4.54 7.10 -4.63
N LEU A 92 -3.28 7.29 -4.28
CA LEU A 92 -2.68 8.59 -4.01
C LEU A 92 -1.89 9.06 -5.23
N PHE A 93 -2.39 10.11 -5.88
CA PHE A 93 -1.84 10.67 -7.11
C PHE A 93 -1.13 11.99 -6.82
N PHE A 94 0.14 12.11 -7.24
CA PHE A 94 0.96 13.30 -7.01
C PHE A 94 1.59 13.83 -8.30
N SER A 95 1.80 15.15 -8.33
CA SER A 95 2.45 15.92 -9.39
C SER A 95 1.96 15.63 -10.81
N THR A 96 2.57 14.68 -11.51
CA THR A 96 2.30 14.39 -12.92
C THR A 96 1.36 13.21 -13.13
N ALA A 97 0.98 12.51 -12.07
CA ALA A 97 0.00 11.44 -12.13
C ALA A 97 -1.41 12.07 -12.04
N TYR A 98 -2.17 12.03 -13.13
CA TYR A 98 -3.55 12.50 -13.16
C TYR A 98 -4.50 11.32 -13.01
N PHE A 99 -5.25 11.29 -11.90
CA PHE A 99 -6.20 10.21 -11.63
C PHE A 99 -7.23 10.04 -12.77
N ALA A 100 -7.59 11.12 -13.46
CA ALA A 100 -8.53 11.05 -14.58
C ALA A 100 -8.00 10.23 -15.78
N GLU A 101 -6.69 9.98 -15.84
CA GLU A 101 -6.05 9.22 -16.91
C GLU A 101 -5.69 7.80 -16.43
N THR A 102 -5.15 7.66 -15.21
CA THR A 102 -4.55 6.41 -14.71
C THR A 102 -5.25 5.81 -13.48
N ALA A 103 -6.42 6.32 -13.06
CA ALA A 103 -7.16 5.69 -11.98
C ALA A 103 -7.49 4.23 -12.32
N PRO A 104 -7.57 3.35 -11.30
CA PRO A 104 -8.05 2.00 -11.53
C PRO A 104 -9.55 2.02 -11.85
N TYR A 105 -9.93 1.41 -12.97
CA TYR A 105 -11.32 1.25 -13.44
C TYR A 105 -11.79 -0.20 -13.30
#